data_AF-A0A1I1WZ48-F1
#
_entry.id   AF-A0A1I1WZ48-F1
#
_cell.length_a   1.000
_cell.length_b   1.000
_cell.length_c   1.000
_cell.angle_alpha   90.00
_cell.angle_beta   90.00
_cell.angle_gamma   90.00
#
_symmetry.space_group_name_H-M   'P 1'
#
loop_
_entity.id
_entity.type
_entity.pdbx_description
1 polymer ?
#
loop_
_entity_poly.entity_id
_entity_poly.type
_entity_poly.pdbx_seq_one_letter_code
_entity_poly.pdbx_strand_id
1 'polypeptide(L)'
;MEKTRITIVAVTCIALFFLTNYLFRYLIGFTGLLASLVIAALIAVYMSFSIARTLERLPMPEERSRALWIYGGFLGALFVAFGAWMFLDAGMDAVTLATLFVHYLPYPALAHALLSDKAVGLFLKEDRPGG
;
A
#
# COMPACT_ATOMS: atom_id res chain seq x y z
N MET A 1 2.48 -13.21 18.79
CA MET A 1 1.25 -13.20 17.96
C MET A 1 1.08 -11.92 17.17
N GLU A 2 1.42 -10.75 17.70
CA GLU A 2 1.25 -9.44 17.02
C GLU A 2 1.97 -9.35 15.66
N LYS A 3 3.22 -9.85 15.57
CA LYS A 3 3.96 -9.94 14.29
C LYS A 3 3.18 -10.71 13.22
N THR A 4 2.56 -11.83 13.58
CA THR A 4 1.72 -12.62 12.65
C THR A 4 0.53 -11.80 12.16
N ARG A 5 -0.13 -11.07 13.06
CA ARG A 5 -1.29 -10.23 12.70
C ARG A 5 -0.90 -9.11 11.74
N ILE A 6 0.24 -8.44 11.94
CA ILE A 6 0.74 -7.40 11.03
C ILE A 6 1.07 -7.99 9.65
N THR A 7 1.65 -9.19 9.59
CA THR A 7 1.89 -9.89 8.31
C THR A 7 0.57 -10.16 7.59
N ILE A 8 -0.46 -10.64 8.30
CA ILE A 8 -1.77 -10.88 7.71
C ILE A 8 -2.32 -9.59 7.12
N VAL A 9 -2.30 -8.47 7.85
CA VAL A 9 -2.77 -7.18 7.33
C VAL A 9 -1.98 -6.75 6.08
N ALA A 10 -0.66 -6.85 6.09
CA ALA A 10 0.17 -6.50 4.94
C ALA A 10 -0.13 -7.37 3.72
N VAL A 11 -0.30 -8.68 3.89
CA VAL A 11 -0.68 -9.61 2.83
C VAL A 11 -2.08 -9.33 2.31
N THR A 12 -3.04 -9.02 3.18
CA THR A 12 -4.38 -8.58 2.77
C THR A 12 -4.32 -7.30 1.94
N CYS A 13 -3.46 -6.34 2.30
CA CYS A 13 -3.26 -5.12 1.51
C CYS A 13 -2.66 -5.41 0.12
N ILE A 14 -1.78 -6.40 0.01
CA ILE A 14 -1.27 -6.88 -1.30
C ILE A 14 -2.41 -7.49 -2.12
N ALA A 15 -3.26 -8.33 -1.51
CA ALA A 15 -4.43 -8.89 -2.20
C ALA A 15 -5.41 -7.79 -2.64
N LEU A 16 -5.67 -6.81 -1.78
CA LEU A 16 -6.49 -5.63 -2.10
C LEU A 16 -5.88 -4.80 -3.22
N PHE A 17 -4.55 -4.66 -3.27
CA PHE A 17 -3.89 -4.01 -4.41
C PHE A 17 -4.29 -4.64 -5.73
N PHE A 18 -4.25 -5.97 -5.85
CA PHE A 18 -4.67 -6.64 -7.08
C PHE A 18 -6.16 -6.49 -7.34
N LEU A 19 -7.00 -6.69 -6.32
CA LEU A 19 -8.45 -6.60 -6.46
C LEU A 19 -8.91 -5.20 -6.87
N THR A 20 -8.41 -4.16 -6.19
CA THR A 20 -8.77 -2.78 -6.49
C THR A 20 -8.20 -2.34 -7.84
N ASN A 21 -6.97 -2.74 -8.21
CA ASN A 21 -6.47 -2.47 -9.56
C ASN A 21 -7.32 -3.14 -10.63
N TYR A 22 -7.71 -4.40 -10.45
CA TYR A 22 -8.59 -5.11 -11.37
C TYR A 22 -9.94 -4.39 -11.50
N LEU A 23 -10.59 -4.07 -10.38
CA LEU A 23 -11.89 -3.39 -10.38
C LEU A 23 -11.82 -2.02 -11.07
N PHE A 24 -10.87 -1.16 -10.68
CA PHE A 24 -10.80 0.19 -11.21
C PHE A 24 -10.31 0.23 -12.65
N ARG A 25 -9.23 -0.50 -12.98
CA ARG A 25 -8.63 -0.41 -14.31
C ARG A 25 -9.38 -1.21 -15.35
N TYR A 26 -9.82 -2.42 -15.01
CA TYR A 26 -10.41 -3.35 -15.97
C TYR A 26 -11.94 -3.22 -16.05
N LEU A 27 -12.63 -3.14 -14.91
CA LEU A 27 -14.10 -3.07 -14.90
C LEU A 27 -14.63 -1.65 -15.08
N ILE A 28 -14.00 -0.66 -14.43
CA ILE A 28 -14.44 0.75 -14.48
C ILE A 28 -13.75 1.52 -15.61
N GLY A 29 -12.61 1.04 -16.11
CA GLY A 29 -11.80 1.76 -17.12
C GLY A 29 -11.05 2.98 -16.55
N PHE A 30 -10.98 3.11 -15.21
CA PHE A 30 -10.25 4.19 -14.54
C PHE A 30 -8.76 3.87 -14.51
N THR A 31 -7.99 4.61 -15.31
CA THR A 31 -6.55 4.36 -15.51
C THR A 31 -5.72 5.63 -15.30
N GLY A 32 -4.40 5.53 -15.54
CA GLY A 32 -3.48 6.64 -15.35
C GLY A 32 -3.01 6.84 -13.91
N LEU A 33 -2.30 7.94 -13.68
CA LEU A 33 -1.64 8.21 -12.40
C LEU A 33 -2.63 8.49 -11.27
N LEU A 34 -3.71 9.22 -11.57
CA LEU A 34 -4.77 9.49 -10.58
C LEU A 34 -5.39 8.19 -10.06
N ALA A 35 -5.60 7.19 -10.91
CA ALA A 35 -6.06 5.87 -10.47
C ALA A 35 -5.10 5.24 -9.48
N SER A 36 -3.78 5.34 -9.72
CA SER A 36 -2.77 4.78 -8.82
C SER A 36 -2.76 5.50 -7.47
N LEU A 37 -2.90 6.82 -7.46
CA LEU A 37 -2.99 7.63 -6.23
C LEU A 37 -4.24 7.28 -5.41
N VAL A 38 -5.40 7.18 -6.05
CA VAL A 38 -6.66 6.82 -5.37
C VAL A 38 -6.57 5.42 -4.78
N ILE A 39 -6.10 4.44 -5.56
CA ILE A 39 -5.96 3.05 -5.09
C ILE A 39 -4.95 3.00 -3.93
N ALA A 40 -3.80 3.67 -4.06
CA ALA A 40 -2.79 3.74 -3.02
C ALA A 40 -3.33 4.37 -1.73
N ALA A 41 -4.10 5.46 -1.83
CA ALA A 41 -4.74 6.11 -0.69
C ALA A 41 -5.75 5.19 0.01
N LEU A 42 -6.62 4.51 -0.75
CA LEU A 42 -7.60 3.57 -0.22
C LEU A 42 -6.92 2.43 0.56
N ILE A 43 -5.89 1.83 -0.01
CA ILE A 43 -5.15 0.74 0.64
C ILE A 43 -4.40 1.25 1.86
N ALA A 44 -3.79 2.44 1.81
CA ALA A 44 -3.09 3.02 2.94
C ALA A 44 -4.03 3.36 4.11
N VAL A 45 -5.24 3.87 3.83
CA VAL A 45 -6.28 4.09 4.83
C VAL A 45 -6.69 2.76 5.46
N TYR A 46 -7.00 1.75 4.63
CA TYR A 46 -7.36 0.42 5.11
C TYR A 46 -6.26 -0.22 5.97
N MET A 47 -5.00 -0.10 5.55
CA MET A 47 -3.85 -0.62 6.29
C MET A 47 -3.72 0.03 7.66
N SER A 48 -3.78 1.36 7.71
CA SER A 48 -3.67 2.12 8.96
C SER A 48 -4.81 1.79 9.92
N PHE A 49 -6.05 1.79 9.42
CA PHE A 49 -7.24 1.38 10.17
C PHE A 49 -7.11 -0.05 10.70
N SER A 50 -6.73 -1.01 9.85
CA SER A 50 -6.63 -2.42 10.22
C SER A 50 -5.54 -2.64 11.27
N ILE A 51 -4.40 -1.96 11.17
CA ILE A 51 -3.35 -2.02 12.18
C ILE A 51 -3.80 -1.40 13.50
N ALA A 52 -4.47 -0.24 13.47
CA ALA A 52 -5.04 0.38 14.66
C ALA A 52 -6.01 -0.57 15.39
N ARG A 53 -6.94 -1.18 14.64
CA ARG A 53 -7.92 -2.15 15.16
C ARG A 53 -7.27 -3.42 15.71
N THR A 54 -6.21 -3.89 15.06
CA THR A 54 -5.58 -5.17 15.40
C THR A 54 -4.70 -5.07 16.64
N LEU A 55 -4.07 -3.92 16.85
CA LEU A 55 -3.15 -3.67 17.95
C LEU A 55 -3.83 -2.95 19.13
N GLU A 56 -4.90 -2.18 18.89
CA GLU A 56 -5.59 -1.33 19.87
C GLU A 56 -4.67 -0.30 20.57
N ARG A 57 -3.47 -0.10 20.01
CA ARG A 57 -2.44 0.84 20.44
C ARG A 57 -1.71 1.39 19.22
N LEU A 58 -0.88 2.40 19.44
CA LEU A 58 0.02 2.89 18.40
C LEU A 58 1.02 1.79 18.00
N PRO A 59 1.26 1.56 16.69
CA PRO A 59 2.23 0.60 16.22
C PRO A 59 3.64 1.09 16.56
N MET A 60 4.50 0.19 17.00
CA MET A 60 5.91 0.45 17.25
C MET A 60 6.65 0.69 15.92
N PRO A 61 7.80 1.39 15.92
CA PRO A 61 8.58 1.63 14.70
C PRO A 61 8.93 0.35 13.92
N GLU A 62 9.27 -0.74 14.64
CA GLU A 62 9.56 -2.05 14.04
C GLU A 62 8.34 -2.67 13.34
N GLU A 63 7.15 -2.51 13.92
CA GLU A 63 5.89 -3.03 13.38
C GLU A 63 5.51 -2.30 12.09
N ARG A 64 5.68 -0.97 12.08
CA ARG A 64 5.48 -0.12 10.89
C ARG A 64 6.47 -0.49 9.80
N SER A 65 7.76 -0.54 10.14
CA SER A 65 8.82 -0.92 9.21
C SER A 65 8.54 -2.28 8.59
N ARG A 66 8.12 -3.26 9.40
CA ARG A 66 7.77 -4.59 8.91
C ARG A 66 6.57 -4.59 7.97
N ALA A 67 5.50 -3.87 8.30
CA ALA A 67 4.33 -3.74 7.41
C ALA A 67 4.74 -3.12 6.07
N LEU A 68 5.53 -2.04 6.10
CA LEU A 68 6.02 -1.33 4.92
C LEU A 68 6.98 -2.16 4.08
N TRP A 69 7.88 -2.92 4.71
CA TRP A 69 8.79 -3.80 3.99
C TRP A 69 8.06 -4.95 3.31
N ILE A 70 7.09 -5.57 3.97
CA ILE A 70 6.31 -6.64 3.36
C ILE A 70 5.48 -6.07 2.21
N TYR A 71 4.69 -5.02 2.47
CA TYR A 71 3.79 -4.45 1.47
C TYR A 71 4.55 -3.76 0.33
N GLY A 72 5.36 -2.77 0.67
CA GLY A 72 6.15 -1.99 -0.28
C GLY A 72 7.21 -2.83 -0.96
N GLY A 73 7.94 -3.67 -0.23
CA GLY A 73 8.96 -4.55 -0.82
C GLY A 73 8.38 -5.59 -1.77
N PHE A 74 7.25 -6.22 -1.43
CA PHE A 74 6.56 -7.12 -2.35
C PHE A 74 6.11 -6.41 -3.63
N LEU A 75 5.45 -5.25 -3.48
CA LEU A 75 5.05 -4.44 -4.63
C LEU A 75 6.25 -3.98 -5.46
N GLY A 76 7.33 -3.57 -4.81
CA GLY A 76 8.57 -3.17 -5.49
C GLY A 76 9.15 -4.32 -6.30
N ALA A 77 9.22 -5.52 -5.73
CA ALA A 77 9.66 -6.72 -6.46
C ALA A 77 8.75 -7.02 -7.67
N LEU A 78 7.44 -6.87 -7.52
CA LEU A 78 6.49 -7.04 -8.61
C LEU A 78 6.70 -6.00 -9.73
N PHE A 79 6.89 -4.73 -9.38
CA PHE A 79 7.15 -3.66 -10.33
C PHE A 79 8.50 -3.85 -11.04
N VAL A 80 9.53 -4.32 -10.33
CA VAL A 80 10.82 -4.69 -10.94
C VAL A 80 10.65 -5.85 -11.91
N ALA A 81 9.93 -6.91 -11.52
CA ALA A 81 9.66 -8.04 -12.40
C ALA A 81 8.89 -7.63 -13.66
N PHE A 82 7.88 -6.76 -13.49
CA PHE A 82 7.12 -6.20 -14.61
C PHE A 82 8.00 -5.34 -15.52
N GLY A 83 8.85 -4.47 -14.96
CA GLY A 83 9.81 -3.69 -15.72
C GLY A 83 10.82 -4.57 -16.47
N ALA A 84 11.37 -5.59 -15.81
CA ALA A 84 12.29 -6.53 -16.45
C ALA A 84 11.63 -7.25 -17.63
N TRP A 85 10.36 -7.66 -17.49
CA TRP A 85 9.60 -8.23 -18.60
C TRP A 85 9.42 -7.24 -19.76
N MET A 86 9.02 -5.99 -19.48
CA MET A 86 8.91 -4.94 -20.51
C MET A 86 10.23 -4.69 -21.23
N PHE A 87 11.35 -4.67 -20.48
CA PHE A 87 12.69 -4.50 -21.04
C PHE A 87 13.04 -5.60 -22.04
N LEU A 88 12.70 -6.86 -21.72
CA LEU A 88 12.96 -8.00 -22.59
C LEU A 88 12.04 -8.04 -23.83
N ASP A 89 10.82 -7.54 -23.71
CA ASP A 89 9.81 -7.59 -24.78
C ASP A 89 9.97 -6.47 -25.82
N ALA A 90 10.05 -5.21 -25.36
CA ALA A 90 9.97 -4.03 -26.23
C ALA A 90 11.17 -3.07 -26.07
N GLY A 91 12.12 -3.38 -25.18
CA GLY A 91 13.10 -2.42 -24.70
C GLY A 91 12.50 -1.44 -23.69
N MET A 92 13.34 -0.70 -22.97
CA MET A 92 12.90 0.28 -21.98
C MET A 92 13.66 1.59 -22.14
N ASP A 93 12.92 2.67 -22.40
CA ASP A 93 13.47 4.02 -22.38
C ASP A 93 13.32 4.67 -20.99
N ALA A 94 13.99 5.81 -20.80
CA ALA A 94 13.98 6.52 -19.53
C ALA A 94 12.57 7.00 -19.12
N VAL A 95 11.71 7.30 -20.09
CA VAL A 95 10.35 7.78 -19.84
C VAL A 95 9.50 6.65 -19.28
N THR A 96 9.55 5.47 -19.90
CA THR A 96 8.82 4.28 -19.46
C THR A 96 9.24 3.86 -18.04
N LEU A 97 10.55 3.89 -17.77
CA LEU A 97 11.06 3.62 -16.43
C LEU A 97 10.56 4.65 -15.40
N ALA A 98 10.61 5.94 -15.74
CA ALA A 98 10.09 7.01 -14.88
C ALA A 98 8.59 6.86 -14.62
N THR A 99 7.81 6.52 -15.65
CA THR A 99 6.38 6.22 -15.52
C THR A 99 6.16 5.08 -14.53
N LEU A 100 6.89 3.97 -14.66
CA LEU A 100 6.78 2.83 -13.75
C LEU A 100 7.08 3.22 -12.29
N PHE A 101 8.11 4.03 -12.06
CA PHE A 101 8.42 4.58 -10.74
C PHE A 101 7.29 5.46 -10.18
N VAL A 102 6.78 6.39 -10.98
CA VAL A 102 5.71 7.31 -10.55
C VAL A 102 4.41 6.56 -10.24
N HIS A 103 4.16 5.42 -10.87
CA HIS A 103 3.06 4.53 -10.52
C HIS A 103 3.32 3.69 -9.27
N TYR A 104 4.56 3.31 -8.98
CA TYR A 104 4.92 2.54 -7.80
C TYR A 104 4.97 3.37 -6.52
N LEU A 105 5.66 4.51 -6.53
CA LEU A 105 5.98 5.30 -5.34
C LEU A 105 4.78 5.71 -4.47
N PRO A 106 3.59 6.02 -5.02
CA PRO A 106 2.41 6.34 -4.21
C PRO A 106 2.05 5.27 -3.19
N TYR A 107 2.22 3.99 -3.52
CA TYR A 107 1.81 2.88 -2.66
C TYR A 107 2.57 2.84 -1.32
N PRO A 108 3.92 2.72 -1.29
CA PRO A 108 4.66 2.76 -0.04
C PRO A 108 4.66 4.16 0.60
N ALA A 109 4.63 5.25 -0.17
CA ALA A 109 4.67 6.60 0.39
C ALA A 109 3.42 6.94 1.21
N LEU A 110 2.22 6.65 0.67
CA LEU A 110 0.96 6.89 1.38
C LEU A 110 0.78 5.93 2.54
N ALA A 111 1.18 4.67 2.40
CA ALA A 111 1.19 3.72 3.50
C ALA A 111 2.09 4.21 4.65
N HIS A 112 3.28 4.72 4.34
CA HIS A 112 4.18 5.27 5.34
C HIS A 112 3.57 6.50 6.03
N ALA A 113 2.97 7.42 5.26
CA ALA A 113 2.32 8.62 5.81
C ALA A 113 1.15 8.27 6.75
N LEU A 114 0.29 7.32 6.36
CA LEU A 114 -0.87 6.92 7.14
C LEU A 114 -0.57 5.96 8.29
N LEU A 115 0.64 5.39 8.35
CA LEU A 115 1.14 4.66 9.52
C LEU A 115 1.83 5.55 10.57
N SER A 116 1.78 6.88 10.39
CA SER A 116 2.24 7.82 11.43
C SER A 116 1.35 7.77 12.68
N ASP A 117 1.91 8.10 13.84
CA ASP A 117 1.22 8.12 15.13
C ASP A 117 -0.06 8.97 15.08
N LYS A 118 0.01 10.10 14.35
CA LYS A 118 -1.12 11.01 14.17
C LYS A 118 -2.27 10.33 13.43
N ALA A 119 -1.97 9.69 12.29
CA ALA A 119 -2.98 9.05 11.46
C ALA A 119 -3.60 7.82 12.15
N VAL A 120 -2.78 6.94 12.72
CA VAL A 120 -3.27 5.78 13.49
C VAL A 120 -4.05 6.24 14.72
N GLY A 121 -3.58 7.28 15.41
CA GLY A 121 -4.23 7.83 16.59
C GLY A 121 -5.64 8.36 16.34
N LEU A 122 -5.95 8.84 15.11
CA LEU A 122 -7.31 9.22 14.72
C LEU A 122 -8.25 8.01 14.78
N PHE A 123 -7.84 6.87 14.22
CA PHE A 123 -8.64 5.65 14.21
C PHE A 123 -8.82 5.05 15.61
N LEU A 124 -7.82 5.18 16.50
CA LEU A 124 -7.92 4.71 17.89
C LEU A 124 -8.85 5.58 18.74
N LYS A 125 -8.97 6.88 18.43
CA LYS A 125 -9.86 7.80 19.16
C LYS A 125 -11.33 7.52 18.86
N GLU A 126 -11.63 7.18 17.61
CA GLU A 126 -12.99 6.89 17.15
C GLU A 126 -13.58 5.61 17.78
N ASP A 127 -12.72 4.72 18.30
CA ASP A 127 -13.12 3.48 18.97
C ASP A 127 -13.44 3.61 20.47
N ARG A 128 -13.26 4.80 21.07
CA ARG A 128 -13.71 5.03 22.45
C ARG A 128 -15.13 5.61 22.44
N PRO A 129 -16.15 4.87 22.90
CA PRO A 129 -17.49 5.44 23.05
C PRO A 129 -17.44 6.46 24.20
N GLY A 130 -17.52 7.75 23.87
CA GLY A 130 -17.58 8.84 24.86
C GLY A 130 -16.67 10.05 24.61
N GLY A 131 -16.23 10.29 23.37
CA GLY A 131 -15.59 11.56 22.97
C GLY A 131 -16.60 12.66 22.66
#